data_AF-A0A2E0ZHM7-F1
#
_entry.id   AF-A0A2E0ZHM7-F1
#
_cell.length_a   1.000
_cell.length_b   1.000
_cell.length_c   1.000
_cell.angle_alpha   90.00
_cell.angle_beta   90.00
_cell.angle_gamma   90.00
#
_symmetry.space_group_name_H-M   'P 1'
#
loop_
_entity.id
_entity.type
_entity.pdbx_description
1 polymer ?
#
loop_
_entity_poly.entity_id
_entity_poly.type
_entity_poly.pdbx_seq_one_letter_code
_entity_poly.pdbx_strand_id
1 'polypeptide(L)' 'MQMQLTLDSEILKFELPPAVQARLQELLDRQDQGIELSSQERAEAEGLVELAEFLTLIRLRSKTAPNN' A
#
# COMPACT_ATOMS: atom_id res chain seq x y z
N MET A 1 16.00 14.06 -9.94
CA MET A 1 15.04 14.88 -9.17
C MET A 1 14.95 14.29 -7.77
N GLN A 2 15.30 15.04 -6.74
CA GLN A 2 15.03 14.63 -5.36
C GLN A 2 13.68 15.24 -4.97
N MET A 3 12.68 14.38 -4.76
CA MET A 3 11.38 14.80 -4.24
C MET A 3 11.46 14.77 -2.72
N GLN A 4 11.58 15.94 -2.10
CA GLN A 4 11.47 16.07 -0.64
C GLN A 4 9.98 16.14 -0.30
N LEU A 5 9.42 15.03 0.18
CA LEU A 5 8.11 15.02 0.83
C LEU A 5 8.27 15.59 2.24
N THR A 6 7.71 16.77 2.50
CA THR A 6 7.38 17.21 3.86
C THR A 6 6.17 16.40 4.31
N LEU A 7 6.42 15.38 5.14
CA LEU A 7 5.39 14.47 5.63
C LEU A 7 4.65 15.13 6.81
N ASP A 8 3.56 15.82 6.54
CA ASP A 8 2.68 16.33 7.61
C ASP A 8 2.08 15.17 8.41
N SER A 9 1.70 15.44 9.66
CA SER A 9 1.09 14.45 10.56
C SER A 9 -0.18 13.78 9.98
N GLU A 10 -0.79 14.36 8.95
CA GLU A 10 -1.93 13.77 8.23
C GLU A 10 -1.52 12.61 7.31
N ILE A 11 -0.27 12.56 6.83
CA ILE A 11 0.26 11.44 6.04
C ILE A 11 0.39 10.16 6.87
N LEU A 12 0.54 10.26 8.19
CA LEU A 12 0.46 9.10 9.10
C LEU A 12 -0.90 8.38 9.01
N LYS A 13 -1.96 9.08 8.59
CA LYS A 13 -3.31 8.54 8.42
C LYS A 13 -3.57 8.05 7.00
N PHE A 14 -2.59 8.18 6.10
CA PHE A 14 -2.77 7.81 4.70
C PHE A 14 -2.78 6.29 4.56
N GLU A 15 -3.99 5.73 4.53
CA GLU A 15 -4.32 4.34 4.26
C GLU A 15 -4.68 4.10 2.81
N LEU A 16 -4.53 2.85 2.37
CA LEU A 16 -5.14 2.42 1.12
C LEU A 16 -6.62 2.78 1.19
N PRO A 17 -7.17 3.52 0.21
CA PRO A 17 -8.59 3.82 0.19
C PRO A 17 -9.41 2.52 0.27
N PRO A 18 -10.55 2.50 0.98
CA PRO A 18 -11.29 1.27 1.26
C PRO A 18 -11.59 0.41 0.02
N ALA A 19 -11.94 1.04 -1.10
CA ALA A 19 -12.19 0.32 -2.36
C ALA A 19 -10.94 -0.35 -2.94
N VAL A 20 -9.77 0.31 -2.80
CA VAL A 20 -8.49 -0.22 -3.27
C VAL A 20 -8.03 -1.36 -2.36
N GLN A 21 -8.20 -1.21 -1.04
CA GLN A 21 -7.93 -2.28 -0.08
C GLN A 21 -8.82 -3.50 -0.33
N ALA A 22 -10.11 -3.30 -0.61
CA ALA A 22 -11.03 -4.39 -0.94
C ALA A 22 -10.61 -5.12 -2.23
N ARG A 23 -10.17 -4.38 -3.24
CA ARG A 23 -9.67 -4.96 -4.50
C ARG A 23 -8.40 -5.78 -4.28
N LEU A 24 -7.45 -5.27 -3.51
CA LEU A 24 -6.25 -6.02 -3.14
C LEU A 24 -6.63 -7.31 -2.40
N GLN A 25 -7.54 -7.23 -1.42
CA GLN A 25 -7.98 -8.40 -0.66
C GLN A 25 -8.64 -9.45 -1.55
N GLU A 26 -9.52 -9.04 -2.47
CA GLU A 26 -10.17 -9.95 -3.43
C GLU A 26 -9.14 -10.72 -4.28
N LEU A 27 -8.11 -10.03 -4.77
CA LEU A 27 -7.05 -10.64 -5.59
C LEU A 27 -6.22 -11.66 -4.79
N LEU A 28 -5.86 -11.33 -3.55
CA LEU A 28 -5.13 -12.22 -2.66
C LEU A 28 -5.97 -13.44 -2.26
N ASP A 29 -7.24 -13.24 -1.91
CA ASP A 29 -8.16 -14.32 -1.54
C ASP A 29 -8.32 -15.32 -2.69
N ARG A 30 -8.38 -14.84 -3.94
CA ARG A 30 -8.44 -15.70 -5.14
C ARG A 30 -7.16 -16.50 -5.31
N GLN A 31 -5.98 -15.89 -5.10
CA GLN A 31 -4.70 -16.61 -5.14
C GLN A 31 -4.62 -17.70 -4.06
N ASP A 32 -5.04 -17.39 -2.83
CA ASP A 32 -5.06 -18.32 -1.70
C ASP A 32 -6.02 -19.51 -1.94
N GLN A 33 -7.10 -19.27 -2.67
CA GLN A 33 -8.04 -20.30 -3.11
C GLN A 33 -7.55 -21.11 -4.33
N GLY A 34 -6.39 -20.77 -4.89
CA GLY A 34 -5.84 -21.42 -6.10
C GLY A 34 -6.58 -21.02 -7.38
N ILE A 35 -7.38 -19.96 -7.36
CA ILE A 35 -8.06 -19.43 -8.54
C ILE A 35 -7.03 -18.69 -9.39
N GLU A 36 -6.87 -19.10 -10.66
CA GLU A 36 -5.93 -18.44 -11.55
C GLU A 36 -6.32 -16.98 -11.79
N LEU A 37 -5.42 -16.07 -11.43
CA LEU A 37 -5.46 -14.69 -11.86
C LEU A 37 -4.89 -14.57 -13.27
N SER A 38 -5.52 -13.74 -14.10
CA SER A 38 -4.96 -13.29 -15.37
C SER A 38 -3.66 -12.51 -15.15
N SER A 39 -2.85 -12.37 -16.20
CA SER A 39 -1.59 -11.61 -16.10
C SER A 39 -1.81 -10.16 -15.66
N GLN A 40 -2.93 -9.54 -16.05
CA GLN A 40 -3.27 -8.18 -15.65
C GLN A 40 -3.64 -8.11 -14.16
N GLU A 41 -4.44 -9.06 -13.66
CA GLU A 41 -4.81 -9.15 -12.25
C GLU A 41 -3.60 -9.45 -11.35
N ARG A 42 -2.64 -10.25 -11.82
CA ARG A 42 -1.39 -10.49 -11.08
C ARG A 42 -0.56 -9.21 -10.97
N ALA A 43 -0.40 -8.49 -12.08
CA ALA A 43 0.31 -7.21 -12.08
C ALA A 43 -0.39 -6.15 -11.21
N GLU A 44 -1.73 -6.15 -11.21
CA GLU A 44 -2.52 -5.31 -10.31
C GLU A 44 -2.25 -5.66 -8.84
N ALA A 45 -2.31 -6.95 -8.48
CA ALA A 45 -2.04 -7.41 -7.12
C ALA A 45 -0.62 -7.03 -6.66
N GLU A 46 0.40 -7.27 -7.48
CA GLU A 46 1.80 -6.90 -7.19
C GLU A 46 1.95 -5.40 -6.94
N GLY A 47 1.39 -4.56 -7.82
CA GLY A 47 1.46 -3.11 -7.65
C GLY A 47 0.70 -2.60 -6.42
N LEU A 48 -0.43 -3.23 -6.08
CA LEU A 48 -1.21 -2.88 -4.90
C LEU A 48 -0.50 -3.30 -3.60
N VAL A 49 0.19 -4.44 -3.59
CA VAL A 49 1.05 -4.87 -2.46
C VAL A 49 2.21 -3.91 -2.28
N GLU A 50 2.93 -3.57 -3.34
CA GLU A 50 4.05 -2.62 -3.29
C GLU A 50 3.61 -1.26 -2.72
N LEU A 51 2.43 -0.78 -3.14
CA LEU A 51 1.86 0.46 -2.62
C LEU A 51 1.51 0.34 -1.12
N ALA A 52 0.92 -0.78 -0.69
CA ALA A 52 0.60 -1.03 0.72
C ALA A 52 1.86 -1.01 1.60
N GLU A 53 2.93 -1.65 1.14
CA GLU A 53 4.22 -1.70 1.81
C GLU A 53 4.86 -0.32 1.89
N PHE A 54 4.85 0.43 0.79
CA PHE A 54 5.37 1.80 0.76
C PHE A 54 4.65 2.72 1.75
N LEU A 55 3.31 2.67 1.79
CA LEU A 55 2.51 3.43 2.76
C LEU A 55 2.83 3.01 4.21
N THR A 56 3.03 1.72 4.45
CA THR A 56 3.44 1.20 5.76
C THR A 56 4.81 1.73 6.17
N LEU A 57 5.79 1.74 5.26
CA LEU A 57 7.14 2.27 5.49
C LEU A 57 7.11 3.78 5.79
N ILE A 58 6.28 4.55 5.09
CA ILE A 58 6.10 5.98 5.38
C ILE A 58 5.60 6.19 6.81
N ARG A 59 4.60 5.41 7.25
CA ARG A 59 4.07 5.51 8.63
C ARG A 59 5.08 5.13 9.69
N LEU A 60 5.89 4.10 9.45
CA LEU A 60 6.94 3.69 10.39
C LEU A 60 8.02 4.77 10.52
N ARG A 61 8.45 5.38 9.41
CA ARG A 61 9.45 6.46 9.44
C ARG A 61 8.95 7.71 10.13
N SER A 62 7.69 8.09 9.94
CA SER A 62 7.09 9.26 10.58
C SER A 62 6.83 9.07 12.07
N LYS A 63 6.57 7.84 12.55
CA LYS A 63 6.52 7.54 14.00
C LYS A 63 7.88 7.63 14.71
N THR A 64 8.98 7.53 13.96
CA THR A 64 10.34 7.49 14.52
C THR A 64 11.03 8.86 14.46
N ALA A 65 10.44 9.84 13.78
CA ALA A 65 10.92 11.21 13.84
C ALA A 65 10.64 11.76 15.24
N PRO A 66 11.65 12.17 16.02
CA PRO A 66 11.41 12.85 17.29
C PRO A 66 10.61 14.12 17.01
N ASN A 67 9.48 14.27 17.69
CA ASN A 67 8.77 15.55 17.77
C ASN A 67 9.75 16.58 18.34
N ASN A 68 10.29 17.45 17.49
CA ASN A 68 11.02 18.66 17.86
C ASN A 68 10.19 19.88 17.47
#